data_AF-A0A1V4AC56-F1
#
_entry.id   AF-A0A1V4AC56-F1
#
_cell.length_a   1.000
_cell.length_b   1.000
_cell.length_c   1.000
_cell.angle_alpha   90.00
_cell.angle_beta   90.00
_cell.angle_gamma   90.00
#
_symmetry.space_group_name_H-M   'P 1'
#
loop_
_entity.id
_entity.type
_entity.pdbx_description
1 polymer ?
#
loop_
_entity_poly.entity_id
_entity_poly.type
_entity_poly.pdbx_seq_one_letter_code
_entity_poly.pdbx_strand_id
1 'polypeptide(L)'
;MHINRLMNQSDRTRGRHPLRVLAREAVTCVRTMSLAARRGRGASRVTAPYWMARRFLGLLGTPLDSDRILAFTFMTPSGPVKVCLRKNQSDLIILWEMFLHRSYELSEVYGTEMPRRLETIVDLGANTGLASAYLAARYQPKVLLAVEPVPETVRVLCRNAALSGGGWHIEACGVGAASGELEFFVSGLWDSCTAVPEVARARRSDPNRLEPLLSRPLLAAPALTVGDLLDKHGLDRIDLLKMDIEGGEAQVLAQVEPWMDRVDRIVVEIHDKYIDGDAVRGTLREAGFTRLEPRMAGPVASPNRVELFVRQ
;
A
#
# COMPACT_ATOMS: atom_id res chain seq x y z
N MET A 1 16.50 22.62 -8.13
CA MET A 1 15.07 22.34 -7.84
C MET A 1 14.54 21.41 -8.92
N HIS A 2 14.18 20.18 -8.58
CA HIS A 2 13.85 19.11 -9.54
C HIS A 2 12.34 19.06 -9.82
N ILE A 3 11.79 20.12 -10.42
CA ILE A 3 10.33 20.26 -10.64
C ILE A 3 9.75 19.09 -11.46
N ASN A 4 10.53 18.49 -12.37
CA ASN A 4 10.11 17.34 -13.18
C ASN A 4 9.70 16.11 -12.33
N ARG A 5 10.22 15.98 -11.10
CA ARG A 5 9.83 14.90 -10.17
C ARG A 5 8.42 15.04 -9.61
N LEU A 6 7.84 16.24 -9.67
CA LEU A 6 6.44 16.49 -9.30
C LEU A 6 5.45 16.18 -10.42
N MET A 7 5.93 16.04 -11.65
CA MET A 7 5.08 15.81 -12.81
C MET A 7 4.79 14.32 -12.94
N ASN A 8 3.51 13.93 -12.89
CA ASN A 8 3.12 12.56 -13.20
C ASN A 8 3.12 12.32 -14.73
N GLN A 9 2.93 11.08 -15.17
CA GLN A 9 2.91 10.75 -16.60
C GLN A 9 1.84 11.56 -17.37
N SER A 10 0.66 11.78 -16.78
CA SER A 10 -0.40 12.58 -17.41
C SER A 10 -0.02 14.04 -17.61
N ASP A 11 0.68 14.64 -16.64
CA ASP A 11 1.17 16.01 -16.75
C ASP A 11 2.18 16.14 -17.88
N ARG A 12 3.02 15.12 -18.07
CA ARG A 12 4.02 15.06 -19.15
C ARG A 12 3.35 14.85 -20.51
N THR A 13 2.43 13.88 -20.63
CA THR A 13 1.74 13.60 -21.91
C THR A 13 0.86 14.76 -22.36
N ARG A 14 0.28 15.52 -21.42
CA ARG A 14 -0.52 16.72 -21.73
C ARG A 14 0.31 18.00 -21.85
N GLY A 15 1.64 17.91 -21.81
CA GLY A 15 2.54 19.06 -21.95
C GLY A 15 2.30 20.17 -20.92
N ARG A 16 1.91 19.82 -19.68
CA ARG A 16 1.59 20.82 -18.65
C ARG A 16 2.83 21.59 -18.23
N HIS A 17 2.71 22.91 -18.15
CA HIS A 17 3.81 23.78 -17.76
C HIS A 17 4.30 23.47 -16.32
N PRO A 18 5.63 23.30 -16.09
CA PRO A 18 6.18 22.92 -14.79
C PRO A 18 5.76 23.82 -13.62
N LEU A 19 5.70 25.14 -13.83
CA LEU A 19 5.23 26.09 -12.80
C LEU A 19 3.76 25.89 -12.41
N ARG A 20 2.90 25.46 -13.34
CA ARG A 20 1.49 25.15 -13.02
C ARG A 20 1.41 23.88 -12.17
N VAL A 21 2.23 22.88 -12.46
CA VAL A 21 2.34 21.66 -11.64
C VAL A 21 2.88 22.02 -10.25
N LEU A 22 3.93 22.82 -10.17
CA LEU A 22 4.48 23.29 -8.90
C LEU A 22 3.43 24.02 -8.05
N ALA A 23 2.67 24.95 -8.64
CA ALA A 23 1.60 25.66 -7.95
C ALA A 23 0.49 24.71 -7.47
N ARG A 24 0.08 23.75 -8.31
CA ARG A 24 -0.90 22.72 -7.94
C ARG A 24 -0.40 21.90 -6.74
N GLU A 25 0.82 21.40 -6.81
CA GLU A 25 1.38 20.56 -5.74
C GLU A 25 1.66 21.36 -4.46
N ALA A 26 2.01 22.65 -4.55
CA ALA A 26 2.12 23.52 -3.38
C ALA A 26 0.76 23.70 -2.68
N VAL A 27 -0.32 23.87 -3.44
CA VAL A 27 -1.69 23.90 -2.87
C VAL A 27 -2.05 22.56 -2.25
N THR A 28 -1.73 21.44 -2.92
CA THR A 28 -1.91 20.08 -2.36
C THR A 28 -1.12 19.89 -1.06
N CYS A 29 0.10 20.41 -0.99
CA CYS A 29 0.95 20.37 0.20
C CYS A 29 0.27 21.11 1.37
N VAL A 30 -0.17 22.35 1.17
CA VAL A 30 -0.87 23.13 2.20
C VAL A 30 -2.15 22.42 2.67
N ARG A 31 -2.96 21.90 1.75
CA ARG A 31 -4.16 21.13 2.09
C ARG A 31 -3.82 19.88 2.91
N THR A 32 -2.77 19.19 2.52
CA THR A 32 -2.28 17.99 3.20
C THR A 32 -1.78 18.31 4.61
N MET A 33 -1.05 19.41 4.80
CA MET A 33 -0.60 19.89 6.11
C MET A 33 -1.79 20.19 7.03
N SER A 34 -2.80 20.91 6.52
CA SER A 34 -4.03 21.20 7.28
C SER A 34 -4.79 19.92 7.66
N LEU A 35 -4.84 18.94 6.75
CA LEU A 35 -5.48 17.65 7.01
C LEU A 35 -4.71 16.84 8.06
N ALA A 36 -3.38 16.85 7.99
CA ALA A 36 -2.50 16.23 8.97
C ALA A 36 -2.70 16.84 10.37
N ALA A 37 -2.83 18.16 10.46
CA ALA A 37 -3.10 18.86 11.72
C ALA A 37 -4.46 18.50 12.32
N ARG A 38 -5.49 18.37 11.45
CA ARG A 38 -6.85 17.98 11.85
C ARG A 38 -6.93 16.53 12.31
N ARG A 39 -6.25 15.62 11.63
CA ARG A 39 -6.33 14.17 11.90
C ARG A 39 -5.31 13.71 12.93
N GLY A 40 -4.22 14.43 13.12
CA GLY A 40 -3.23 14.14 14.16
C GLY A 40 -3.82 14.26 15.56
N ARG A 41 -3.25 13.52 16.51
CA ARG A 41 -3.59 13.58 17.94
C ARG A 41 -2.34 13.90 18.77
N GLY A 42 -2.51 14.67 19.84
CA GLY A 42 -1.38 15.09 20.70
C GLY A 42 -0.31 15.83 19.90
N ALA A 43 0.96 15.47 20.10
CA ALA A 43 2.09 16.06 19.39
C ALA A 43 1.98 15.94 17.86
N SER A 44 1.29 14.92 17.33
CA SER A 44 1.11 14.72 15.90
C SER A 44 0.29 15.81 15.21
N ARG A 45 -0.50 16.59 15.96
CA ARG A 45 -1.18 17.79 15.41
C ARG A 45 -0.19 18.83 14.90
N VAL A 46 1.02 18.86 15.46
CA VAL A 46 2.08 19.81 15.11
C VAL A 46 3.14 19.15 14.25
N THR A 47 3.56 17.92 14.57
CA THR A 47 4.65 17.26 13.84
C THR A 47 4.22 16.72 12.48
N ALA A 48 3.00 16.18 12.33
CA ALA A 48 2.57 15.61 11.06
C ALA A 48 2.51 16.64 9.92
N PRO A 49 1.98 17.87 10.11
CA PRO A 49 2.07 18.93 9.10
C PRO A 49 3.50 19.21 8.63
N TYR A 50 4.46 19.30 9.55
CA TYR A 50 5.87 19.49 9.20
C TYR A 50 6.38 18.36 8.30
N TRP A 51 6.08 17.11 8.64
CA TRP A 51 6.53 15.96 7.85
C TRP A 51 5.82 15.86 6.49
N MET A 52 4.58 16.30 6.37
CA MET A 52 3.89 16.43 5.08
C MET A 52 4.52 17.51 4.19
N ALA A 53 4.98 18.62 4.78
CA ALA A 53 5.76 19.61 4.05
C ALA A 53 7.12 19.04 3.61
N ARG A 54 7.80 18.29 4.49
CA ARG A 54 9.08 17.64 4.17
C ARG A 54 8.95 16.61 3.06
N ARG A 55 7.85 15.85 3.01
CA ARG A 55 7.52 14.94 1.90
C ARG A 55 7.53 15.68 0.56
N PHE A 56 6.82 16.81 0.49
CA PHE A 56 6.75 17.66 -0.70
C PHE A 56 8.13 18.28 -1.05
N LEU A 57 8.83 18.85 -0.07
CA LEU A 57 10.14 19.47 -0.29
C LEU A 57 11.21 18.47 -0.73
N GLY A 58 11.16 17.23 -0.25
CA GLY A 58 12.09 16.18 -0.67
C GLY A 58 11.93 15.77 -2.14
N LEU A 59 10.73 15.90 -2.72
CA LEU A 59 10.51 15.69 -4.16
C LEU A 59 11.13 16.82 -4.99
N LEU A 60 11.19 18.04 -4.44
CA LEU A 60 11.77 19.21 -5.10
C LEU A 60 13.29 19.33 -4.95
N GLY A 61 13.86 18.70 -3.93
CA GLY A 61 15.27 18.78 -3.57
C GLY A 61 15.89 17.41 -3.36
N THR A 62 16.51 17.24 -2.20
CA THR A 62 17.11 15.97 -1.77
C THR A 62 16.04 15.11 -1.07
N PRO A 63 15.76 13.90 -1.59
CA PRO A 63 14.86 12.96 -0.94
C PRO A 63 15.31 12.64 0.48
N LEU A 64 14.34 12.35 1.35
CA LEU A 64 14.60 11.73 2.64
C LEU A 64 14.87 10.24 2.43
N ASP A 65 15.97 9.76 3.00
CA ASP A 65 16.37 8.35 2.99
C ASP A 65 17.10 8.05 4.29
N SER A 66 16.36 7.73 5.33
CA SER A 66 16.91 7.45 6.66
C SER A 66 16.02 6.49 7.43
N ASP A 67 16.63 5.45 8.00
CA ASP A 67 15.94 4.47 8.85
C ASP A 67 15.58 4.98 10.25
N ARG A 68 15.83 6.27 10.55
CA ARG A 68 15.45 6.86 11.84
C ARG A 68 13.93 6.85 11.97
N ILE A 69 13.43 6.32 13.08
CA ILE A 69 12.00 6.17 13.30
C ILE A 69 11.35 7.48 13.73
N LEU A 70 10.21 7.76 13.11
CA LEU A 70 9.22 8.75 13.49
C LEU A 70 7.99 8.03 14.02
N ALA A 71 7.27 8.65 14.96
CA ALA A 71 6.03 8.11 15.48
C ALA A 71 4.92 9.15 15.39
N PHE A 72 3.72 8.69 15.04
CA PHE A 72 2.55 9.52 14.90
C PHE A 72 1.33 8.86 15.52
N THR A 73 0.37 9.69 15.93
CA THR A 73 -0.96 9.24 16.34
C THR A 73 -1.99 9.98 15.51
N PHE A 74 -2.85 9.22 14.82
CA PHE A 74 -3.91 9.74 13.96
C PHE A 74 -5.26 9.23 14.39
N MET A 75 -6.29 10.06 14.24
CA MET A 75 -7.68 9.67 14.42
C MET A 75 -8.18 8.90 13.20
N THR A 76 -8.65 7.67 13.40
CA THR A 76 -9.48 6.90 12.46
C THR A 76 -10.95 7.00 12.90
N PRO A 77 -11.93 6.51 12.10
CA PRO A 77 -13.33 6.49 12.54
C PRO A 77 -13.56 5.69 13.82
N SER A 78 -12.74 4.67 14.08
CA SER A 78 -12.86 3.79 15.25
C SER A 78 -12.05 4.26 16.47
N GLY A 79 -11.15 5.24 16.32
CA GLY A 79 -10.35 5.76 17.43
C GLY A 79 -8.95 6.23 17.03
N PRO A 80 -8.13 6.66 18.00
CA PRO A 80 -6.74 7.02 17.74
C PRO A 80 -5.90 5.76 17.49
N VAL A 81 -5.03 5.82 16.48
CA VAL A 81 -4.06 4.77 16.14
C VAL A 81 -2.67 5.36 16.19
N LYS A 82 -1.75 4.66 16.87
CA LYS A 82 -0.33 5.02 16.91
C LYS A 82 0.43 4.16 15.90
N VAL A 83 1.22 4.80 15.06
CA VAL A 83 2.07 4.14 14.07
C VAL A 83 3.47 4.75 14.10
N CYS A 84 4.42 4.00 13.58
CA CYS A 84 5.78 4.45 13.34
C CYS A 84 6.19 4.19 11.89
N LEU A 85 7.12 5.01 11.41
CA LEU A 85 7.72 4.88 10.09
C LEU A 85 9.17 5.33 10.12
N ARG A 86 9.94 4.94 9.12
CA ARG A 86 11.27 5.48 8.87
C ARG A 86 11.16 6.90 8.31
N LYS A 87 12.21 7.68 8.50
CA LYS A 87 12.33 9.05 7.98
C LYS A 87 12.77 9.01 6.51
N ASN A 88 11.90 8.47 5.66
CA ASN A 88 12.12 8.42 4.21
C ASN A 88 10.88 8.88 3.44
N GLN A 89 11.00 9.00 2.12
CA GLN A 89 9.92 9.47 1.28
C GLN A 89 8.79 8.46 1.13
N SER A 90 9.09 7.16 1.07
CA SER A 90 8.07 6.13 0.92
C SER A 90 7.07 6.15 2.06
N ASP A 91 7.57 5.96 3.28
CA ASP A 91 6.69 5.75 4.42
C ASP A 91 5.85 7.01 4.68
N LEU A 92 6.35 8.20 4.32
CA LEU A 92 5.57 9.45 4.37
C LEU A 92 4.45 9.51 3.33
N ILE A 93 4.64 8.92 2.14
CA ILE A 93 3.58 8.80 1.12
C ILE A 93 2.54 7.77 1.57
N ILE A 94 2.96 6.61 2.06
CA ILE A 94 2.05 5.58 2.56
C ILE A 94 1.26 6.11 3.77
N LEU A 95 1.91 6.84 4.69
CA LEU A 95 1.21 7.51 5.80
C LEU A 95 0.13 8.48 5.29
N TRP A 96 0.46 9.24 4.25
CA TRP A 96 -0.47 10.18 3.62
C TRP A 96 -1.67 9.46 2.99
N GLU A 97 -1.45 8.32 2.34
CA GLU A 97 -2.52 7.50 1.75
C GLU A 97 -3.41 6.89 2.84
N MET A 98 -2.79 6.25 3.84
CA MET A 98 -3.51 5.48 4.85
C MET A 98 -4.25 6.37 5.85
N PHE A 99 -3.59 7.36 6.45
CA PHE A 99 -4.17 8.12 7.57
C PHE A 99 -4.75 9.47 7.16
N LEU A 100 -4.25 10.07 6.06
CA LEU A 100 -4.73 11.37 5.58
C LEU A 100 -5.71 11.24 4.40
N HIS A 101 -5.58 10.24 3.54
CA HIS A 101 -6.58 9.98 2.49
C HIS A 101 -7.55 8.87 2.86
N ARG A 102 -7.14 7.96 3.75
CA ARG A 102 -7.97 6.83 4.18
C ARG A 102 -8.42 5.99 2.98
N SER A 103 -7.47 5.63 2.13
CA SER A 103 -7.71 4.88 0.88
C SER A 103 -8.46 3.56 1.10
N TYR A 104 -8.42 3.01 2.32
CA TYR A 104 -9.12 1.78 2.71
C TYR A 104 -10.42 2.02 3.52
N GLU A 105 -11.04 3.20 3.46
CA GLU A 105 -12.43 3.39 3.91
C GLU A 105 -13.41 2.81 2.88
N LEU A 106 -13.38 1.49 2.72
CA LEU A 106 -14.09 0.77 1.66
C LEU A 106 -15.59 1.06 1.66
N SER A 107 -16.21 1.19 2.84
CA SER A 107 -17.63 1.54 2.93
C SER A 107 -17.95 2.93 2.37
N GLU A 108 -17.11 3.92 2.64
CA GLU A 108 -17.33 5.28 2.12
C GLU A 108 -17.03 5.34 0.62
N VAL A 109 -15.94 4.69 0.17
CA VAL A 109 -15.48 4.74 -1.22
C VAL A 109 -16.43 4.00 -2.17
N TYR A 110 -16.88 2.80 -1.80
CA TYR A 110 -17.73 1.95 -2.65
C TYR A 110 -19.22 2.01 -2.27
N GLY A 111 -19.56 2.72 -1.20
CA GLY A 111 -20.94 2.80 -0.71
C GLY A 111 -21.53 1.45 -0.34
N THR A 112 -20.70 0.58 0.23
CA THR A 112 -21.05 -0.77 0.66
C THR A 112 -21.05 -0.86 2.19
N GLU A 113 -22.02 -1.58 2.75
CA GLU A 113 -22.04 -1.84 4.19
C GLU A 113 -20.99 -2.90 4.53
N MET A 114 -19.94 -2.48 5.22
CA MET A 114 -18.95 -3.39 5.79
C MET A 114 -19.22 -3.53 7.29
N PRO A 115 -19.13 -4.76 7.85
CA PRO A 115 -19.19 -4.96 9.29
C PRO A 115 -18.18 -4.08 10.03
N ARG A 116 -18.51 -3.71 11.26
CA ARG A 116 -17.55 -3.04 12.15
C ARG A 116 -16.43 -3.98 12.62
N ARG A 117 -16.72 -5.28 12.64
CA ARG A 117 -15.79 -6.34 13.02
C ARG A 117 -15.71 -7.38 11.90
N LEU A 118 -14.51 -7.73 11.51
CA LEU A 118 -14.23 -8.88 10.66
C LEU A 118 -13.63 -10.00 11.52
N GLU A 119 -13.78 -11.25 11.12
CA GLU A 119 -13.10 -12.39 11.76
C GLU A 119 -11.65 -12.45 11.27
N THR A 120 -11.43 -12.46 9.95
CA THR A 120 -10.10 -12.67 9.35
C THR A 120 -9.78 -11.62 8.28
N ILE A 121 -8.64 -10.96 8.43
CA ILE A 121 -8.01 -10.11 7.42
C ILE A 121 -6.66 -10.69 7.03
N VAL A 122 -6.40 -10.78 5.74
CA VAL A 122 -5.08 -11.13 5.20
C VAL A 122 -4.56 -9.95 4.36
N ASP A 123 -3.35 -9.49 4.64
CA ASP A 123 -2.67 -8.37 3.98
C ASP A 123 -1.42 -8.88 3.26
N LEU A 124 -1.53 -9.06 1.94
CA LEU A 124 -0.44 -9.44 1.05
C LEU A 124 0.30 -8.19 0.57
N GLY A 125 1.59 -8.12 0.87
CA GLY A 125 2.41 -6.92 0.68
C GLY A 125 2.16 -5.89 1.77
N ALA A 126 2.25 -6.30 3.03
CA ALA A 126 1.93 -5.47 4.19
C ALA A 126 2.90 -4.28 4.36
N ASN A 127 4.07 -4.30 3.72
CA ASN A 127 5.11 -3.28 3.85
C ASN A 127 5.38 -3.02 5.34
N THR A 128 5.49 -1.76 5.77
CA THR A 128 5.71 -1.36 7.16
C THR A 128 4.48 -1.55 8.05
N GLY A 129 3.37 -2.08 7.53
CA GLY A 129 2.15 -2.36 8.29
C GLY A 129 1.23 -1.18 8.50
N LEU A 130 1.40 -0.07 7.75
CA LEU A 130 0.52 1.09 7.88
C LEU A 130 -0.90 0.79 7.39
N ALA A 131 -1.05 0.03 6.31
CA ALA A 131 -2.35 -0.43 5.82
C ALA A 131 -2.97 -1.42 6.82
N SER A 132 -2.20 -2.41 7.29
CA SER A 132 -2.63 -3.37 8.30
C SER A 132 -3.08 -2.67 9.59
N ALA A 133 -2.35 -1.64 10.07
CA ALA A 133 -2.72 -0.86 11.25
C ALA A 133 -4.03 -0.09 11.05
N TYR A 134 -4.23 0.46 9.84
CA TYR A 134 -5.47 1.14 9.47
C TYR A 134 -6.67 0.18 9.47
N LEU A 135 -6.53 -0.96 8.79
CA LEU A 135 -7.55 -2.01 8.71
C LEU A 135 -7.85 -2.59 10.09
N ALA A 136 -6.82 -2.87 10.90
CA ALA A 136 -6.99 -3.37 12.26
C ALA A 136 -7.79 -2.41 13.14
N ALA A 137 -7.53 -1.11 13.03
CA ALA A 137 -8.32 -0.12 13.76
C ALA A 137 -9.75 -0.01 13.22
N ARG A 138 -9.92 -0.04 11.90
CA ARG A 138 -11.22 0.15 11.24
C ARG A 138 -12.17 -1.03 11.42
N TYR A 139 -11.63 -2.24 11.39
CA TYR A 139 -12.39 -3.49 11.31
C TYR A 139 -12.14 -4.45 12.47
N GLN A 140 -11.25 -4.11 13.42
CA GLN A 140 -11.01 -4.88 14.65
C GLN A 140 -11.00 -6.41 14.44
N PRO A 141 -10.18 -6.93 13.50
CA PRO A 141 -10.22 -8.32 13.12
C PRO A 141 -9.79 -9.22 14.29
N LYS A 142 -10.40 -10.41 14.39
CA LYS A 142 -9.96 -11.42 15.35
C LYS A 142 -8.60 -12.00 14.95
N VAL A 143 -8.39 -12.20 13.65
CA VAL A 143 -7.15 -12.68 13.04
C VAL A 143 -6.70 -11.70 11.97
N LEU A 144 -5.45 -11.26 12.07
CA LEU A 144 -4.78 -10.49 11.02
C LEU A 144 -3.48 -11.19 10.64
N LEU A 145 -3.37 -11.61 9.38
CA LEU A 145 -2.14 -12.12 8.78
C LEU A 145 -1.54 -11.06 7.85
N ALA A 146 -0.30 -10.64 8.12
CA ALA A 146 0.44 -9.67 7.32
C ALA A 146 1.67 -10.35 6.70
N VAL A 147 1.84 -10.20 5.38
CA VAL A 147 2.89 -10.87 4.61
C VAL A 147 3.80 -9.84 3.96
N GLU A 148 5.10 -9.91 4.23
CA GLU A 148 6.11 -8.98 3.71
C GLU A 148 7.49 -9.65 3.60
N PRO A 149 8.13 -9.69 2.42
CA PRO A 149 9.41 -10.39 2.25
C PRO A 149 10.63 -9.60 2.75
N VAL A 150 10.60 -8.27 2.80
CA VAL A 150 11.82 -7.46 3.04
C VAL A 150 12.14 -7.38 4.54
N PRO A 151 13.26 -7.94 5.05
CA PRO A 151 13.52 -8.03 6.49
C PRO A 151 13.61 -6.68 7.22
N GLU A 152 14.15 -5.63 6.58
CA GLU A 152 14.15 -4.25 7.10
C GLU A 152 12.73 -3.73 7.31
N THR A 153 11.85 -4.00 6.35
CA THR A 153 10.46 -3.56 6.34
C THR A 153 9.65 -4.35 7.37
N VAL A 154 9.85 -5.68 7.44
CA VAL A 154 9.28 -6.55 8.47
C VAL A 154 9.61 -6.06 9.88
N ARG A 155 10.83 -5.56 10.12
CA ARG A 155 11.19 -4.99 11.44
C ARG A 155 10.33 -3.79 11.82
N VAL A 156 9.90 -2.96 10.87
CA VAL A 156 8.97 -1.84 11.11
C VAL A 156 7.53 -2.35 11.23
N LEU A 157 7.13 -3.32 10.40
CA LEU A 157 5.84 -4.02 10.49
C LEU A 157 5.61 -4.58 11.90
N CYS A 158 6.57 -5.31 12.46
CA CYS A 158 6.49 -5.84 13.83
C CYS A 158 6.30 -4.73 14.88
N ARG A 159 6.94 -3.56 14.70
CA ARG A 159 6.75 -2.41 15.61
C ARG A 159 5.34 -1.83 15.49
N ASN A 160 4.81 -1.71 14.28
CA ASN A 160 3.44 -1.24 14.07
C ASN A 160 2.40 -2.24 14.59
N ALA A 161 2.61 -3.55 14.41
CA ALA A 161 1.78 -4.58 15.01
C ALA A 161 1.74 -4.45 16.55
N ALA A 162 2.90 -4.27 17.19
CA ALA A 162 2.97 -4.06 18.64
C ALA A 162 2.25 -2.77 19.09
N LEU A 163 2.37 -1.67 18.33
CA LEU A 163 1.67 -0.41 18.61
C LEU A 163 0.15 -0.51 18.43
N SER A 164 -0.31 -1.43 17.59
CA SER A 164 -1.73 -1.74 17.36
C SER A 164 -2.34 -2.72 18.38
N GLY A 165 -1.60 -3.09 19.43
CA GLY A 165 -2.06 -4.01 20.48
C GLY A 165 -1.51 -5.44 20.36
N GLY A 166 -0.66 -5.71 19.36
CA GLY A 166 -0.09 -7.03 19.10
C GLY A 166 -1.08 -8.01 18.46
N GLY A 167 -0.70 -9.29 18.41
CA GLY A 167 -1.58 -10.38 17.99
C GLY A 167 -1.71 -10.60 16.48
N TRP A 168 -0.95 -9.88 15.66
CA TRP A 168 -0.90 -10.16 14.22
C TRP A 168 0.00 -11.37 13.96
N HIS A 169 -0.40 -12.23 13.02
CA HIS A 169 0.52 -13.17 12.41
C HIS A 169 1.32 -12.41 11.35
N ILE A 170 2.64 -12.52 11.41
CA ILE A 170 3.54 -11.88 10.46
C ILE A 170 4.36 -12.96 9.79
N GLU A 171 4.24 -13.04 8.47
CA GLU A 171 5.00 -13.97 7.65
C GLU A 171 6.05 -13.21 6.84
N ALA A 172 7.33 -13.54 7.08
CA ALA A 172 8.46 -12.92 6.41
C ALA A 172 8.75 -13.63 5.06
N CYS A 173 7.79 -13.58 4.15
CA CYS A 173 7.87 -14.21 2.83
C CYS A 173 7.21 -13.35 1.75
N GLY A 174 7.46 -13.69 0.51
CA GLY A 174 6.73 -13.18 -0.64
C GLY A 174 5.48 -14.01 -0.94
N VAL A 175 4.66 -13.51 -1.87
CA VAL A 175 3.53 -14.26 -2.42
C VAL A 175 3.79 -14.49 -3.91
N GLY A 176 3.62 -15.72 -4.36
CA GLY A 176 3.83 -16.09 -5.76
C GLY A 176 2.83 -17.13 -6.26
N ALA A 177 2.91 -17.46 -7.55
CA ALA A 177 2.10 -18.51 -8.17
C ALA A 177 2.49 -19.93 -7.72
N ALA A 178 3.71 -20.10 -7.19
CA ALA A 178 4.21 -21.34 -6.62
C ALA A 178 5.07 -21.04 -5.39
N SER A 179 5.11 -21.97 -4.45
CA SER A 179 5.97 -21.89 -3.27
C SER A 179 7.42 -22.22 -3.64
N GLY A 180 8.37 -21.51 -3.00
CA GLY A 180 9.79 -21.63 -3.32
C GLY A 180 10.58 -20.42 -2.88
N GLU A 181 11.59 -20.05 -3.65
CA GLU A 181 12.36 -18.83 -3.47
C GLU A 181 12.09 -17.87 -4.64
N LEU A 182 11.89 -16.58 -4.33
CA LEU A 182 11.76 -15.53 -5.33
C LEU A 182 12.84 -14.47 -5.11
N GLU A 183 13.30 -13.89 -6.22
CA GLU A 183 14.18 -12.72 -6.20
C GLU A 183 13.35 -11.44 -6.26
N PHE A 184 13.58 -10.57 -5.28
CA PHE A 184 12.91 -9.30 -5.13
C PHE A 184 13.84 -8.14 -5.51
N PHE A 185 13.36 -7.31 -6.43
CA PHE A 185 13.98 -6.03 -6.76
C PHE A 185 13.53 -4.99 -5.74
N VAL A 186 14.38 -4.70 -4.75
CA VAL A 186 14.06 -3.75 -3.67
C VAL A 186 14.43 -2.32 -4.06
N SER A 187 13.50 -1.39 -3.83
CA SER A 187 13.70 0.05 -4.03
C SER A 187 13.74 0.78 -2.69
N GLY A 188 14.83 1.49 -2.39
CA GLY A 188 14.93 2.32 -1.18
C GLY A 188 14.04 3.57 -1.21
N LEU A 189 13.55 4.01 -2.38
CA LEU A 189 12.67 5.18 -2.45
C LEU A 189 11.25 4.87 -1.97
N TRP A 190 10.71 3.72 -2.40
CA TRP A 190 9.34 3.28 -2.12
C TRP A 190 9.30 2.23 -1.01
N ASP A 191 10.46 1.81 -0.48
CA ASP A 191 10.57 0.65 0.40
C ASP A 191 9.64 -0.49 -0.02
N SER A 192 9.58 -0.65 -1.32
CA SER A 192 8.75 -1.63 -1.97
C SER A 192 9.62 -2.54 -2.78
N CYS A 193 9.10 -3.72 -3.02
CA CYS A 193 9.78 -4.76 -3.74
C CYS A 193 8.83 -5.36 -4.76
N THR A 194 9.38 -5.82 -5.87
CA THR A 194 8.64 -6.58 -6.86
C THR A 194 9.45 -7.82 -7.21
N ALA A 195 8.77 -8.96 -7.38
CA ALA A 195 9.36 -10.16 -7.95
C ALA A 195 9.25 -10.17 -9.49
N VAL A 196 8.67 -9.14 -10.10
CA VAL A 196 8.43 -9.05 -11.55
C VAL A 196 9.54 -8.24 -12.22
N PRO A 197 10.42 -8.86 -13.04
CA PRO A 197 11.55 -8.17 -13.67
C PRO A 197 11.14 -7.00 -14.57
N GLU A 198 10.01 -7.09 -15.26
CA GLU A 198 9.48 -6.05 -16.14
C GLU A 198 9.11 -4.79 -15.37
N VAL A 199 8.46 -4.97 -14.20
CA VAL A 199 8.15 -3.88 -13.27
C VAL A 199 9.45 -3.22 -12.82
N ALA A 200 10.44 -4.02 -12.39
CA ALA A 200 11.73 -3.49 -11.94
C ALA A 200 12.45 -2.71 -13.05
N ARG A 201 12.45 -3.22 -14.28
CA ARG A 201 13.03 -2.55 -15.46
C ARG A 201 12.32 -1.23 -15.75
N ALA A 202 10.99 -1.23 -15.75
CA ALA A 202 10.18 -0.02 -15.99
C ALA A 202 10.40 1.04 -14.90
N ARG A 203 10.60 0.63 -13.64
CA ARG A 203 10.94 1.57 -12.54
C ARG A 203 12.31 2.21 -12.73
N ARG A 204 13.31 1.42 -13.17
CA ARG A 204 14.70 1.88 -13.36
C ARG A 204 14.89 2.73 -14.62
N SER A 205 14.05 2.57 -15.64
CA SER A 205 14.20 3.28 -16.91
C SER A 205 13.60 4.68 -16.92
N ASP A 206 12.72 5.07 -15.97
CA ASP A 206 12.21 6.43 -15.89
C ASP A 206 13.23 7.37 -15.18
N PRO A 207 13.89 8.30 -15.90
CA PRO A 207 14.88 9.20 -15.29
C PRO A 207 14.26 10.23 -14.34
N ASN A 208 12.93 10.36 -14.32
CA ASN A 208 12.22 11.27 -13.43
C ASN A 208 11.79 10.58 -12.12
N ARG A 209 12.02 9.27 -12.02
CA ARG A 209 11.82 8.49 -10.80
C ARG A 209 13.08 8.54 -9.94
N LEU A 210 12.92 8.37 -8.63
CA LEU A 210 14.09 8.37 -7.73
C LEU A 210 14.62 6.95 -7.50
N GLU A 211 13.91 5.93 -7.98
CA GLU A 211 14.29 4.52 -7.92
C GLU A 211 15.69 4.25 -8.49
N PRO A 212 16.15 4.85 -9.61
CA PRO A 212 17.52 4.68 -10.09
C PRO A 212 18.59 5.24 -9.14
N LEU A 213 18.23 6.21 -8.29
CA LEU A 213 19.16 6.84 -7.35
C LEU A 213 19.28 6.07 -6.03
N LEU A 214 18.32 5.20 -5.72
CA LEU A 214 18.18 4.51 -4.42
C LEU A 214 17.94 3.00 -4.60
N SER A 215 18.51 2.40 -5.64
CA SER A 215 18.41 0.96 -5.88
C SER A 215 19.16 0.17 -4.80
N ARG A 216 18.52 -0.88 -4.27
CA ARG A 216 19.15 -1.80 -3.31
C ARG A 216 19.56 -3.11 -4.02
N PRO A 217 20.43 -3.94 -3.40
CA PRO A 217 20.71 -5.28 -3.91
C PRO A 217 19.44 -6.11 -4.10
N LEU A 218 19.51 -7.09 -5.00
CA LEU A 218 18.49 -8.13 -5.10
C LEU A 218 18.37 -8.86 -3.76
N LEU A 219 17.13 -9.17 -3.37
CA LEU A 219 16.82 -9.93 -2.16
C LEU A 219 16.22 -11.27 -2.57
N ALA A 220 16.89 -12.37 -2.27
CA ALA A 220 16.26 -13.69 -2.29
C ALA A 220 15.48 -13.90 -1.00
N ALA A 221 14.21 -14.29 -1.11
CA ALA A 221 13.36 -14.57 0.05
C ALA A 221 12.42 -15.74 -0.26
N PRO A 222 11.99 -16.51 0.76
CA PRO A 222 10.97 -17.52 0.55
C PRO A 222 9.70 -16.87 0.04
N ALA A 223 8.95 -17.58 -0.79
CA ALA A 223 7.63 -17.21 -1.25
C ALA A 223 6.68 -18.38 -1.11
N LEU A 224 5.42 -18.07 -0.82
CA LEU A 224 4.35 -19.05 -0.68
C LEU A 224 3.21 -18.71 -1.64
N THR A 225 2.45 -19.72 -2.05
CA THR A 225 1.14 -19.48 -2.67
C THR A 225 0.17 -18.92 -1.63
N VAL A 226 -0.91 -18.27 -2.07
CA VAL A 226 -1.99 -17.86 -1.16
C VAL A 226 -2.56 -19.08 -0.45
N GLY A 227 -2.80 -20.18 -1.16
CA GLY A 227 -3.30 -21.43 -0.57
C GLY A 227 -2.41 -21.96 0.56
N ASP A 228 -1.10 -22.05 0.33
CA ASP A 228 -0.13 -22.53 1.32
C ASP A 228 -0.08 -21.62 2.56
N LEU A 229 -0.21 -20.30 2.38
CA LEU A 229 -0.34 -19.35 3.49
C LEU A 229 -1.60 -19.62 4.32
N LEU A 230 -2.75 -19.85 3.67
CA LEU A 230 -3.99 -20.13 4.38
C LEU A 230 -3.90 -21.44 5.15
N ASP A 231 -3.38 -22.50 4.52
CA ASP A 231 -3.25 -23.81 5.14
C ASP A 231 -2.26 -23.76 6.32
N LYS A 232 -1.11 -23.09 6.16
CA LYS A 232 -0.11 -22.89 7.23
C LYS A 232 -0.70 -22.22 8.47
N HIS A 233 -1.61 -21.26 8.27
CA HIS A 233 -2.23 -20.50 9.35
C HIS A 233 -3.60 -21.05 9.79
N GLY A 234 -4.06 -22.16 9.19
CA GLY A 234 -5.37 -22.76 9.50
C GLY A 234 -6.54 -21.82 9.19
N LEU A 235 -6.47 -21.07 8.09
CA LEU A 235 -7.47 -20.09 7.69
C LEU A 235 -8.46 -20.69 6.69
N ASP A 236 -9.62 -21.12 7.19
CA ASP A 236 -10.68 -21.70 6.36
C ASP A 236 -11.53 -20.64 5.64
N ARG A 237 -11.54 -19.41 6.16
CA ARG A 237 -12.29 -18.28 5.59
C ARG A 237 -11.64 -16.92 5.86
N ILE A 238 -11.70 -16.04 4.87
CA ILE A 238 -11.16 -14.67 4.89
C ILE A 238 -12.28 -13.69 4.56
N ASP A 239 -12.56 -12.74 5.47
CA ASP A 239 -13.58 -11.72 5.20
C ASP A 239 -13.09 -10.62 4.26
N LEU A 240 -11.78 -10.32 4.33
CA LEU A 240 -11.10 -9.33 3.50
C LEU A 240 -9.64 -9.73 3.25
N LEU A 241 -9.33 -10.00 1.98
CA LEU A 241 -7.97 -10.14 1.47
C LEU A 241 -7.56 -8.81 0.84
N LYS A 242 -6.48 -8.20 1.34
CA LYS A 242 -5.81 -7.08 0.69
C LYS A 242 -4.62 -7.59 -0.12
N MET A 243 -4.51 -7.19 -1.38
CA MET A 243 -3.42 -7.58 -2.28
C MET A 243 -2.82 -6.36 -2.95
N ASP A 244 -1.58 -6.05 -2.59
CA ASP A 244 -0.75 -5.03 -3.23
C ASP A 244 0.68 -5.57 -3.19
N ILE A 245 1.04 -6.31 -4.24
CA ILE A 245 2.29 -7.06 -4.36
C ILE A 245 3.08 -6.58 -5.60
N GLU A 246 2.86 -5.33 -5.99
CA GLU A 246 3.71 -4.54 -6.88
C GLU A 246 3.93 -5.21 -8.25
N GLY A 247 2.87 -5.74 -8.85
CA GLY A 247 2.85 -6.43 -10.14
C GLY A 247 2.74 -7.95 -10.03
N GLY A 248 3.01 -8.53 -8.86
CA GLY A 248 2.85 -9.97 -8.63
C GLY A 248 1.39 -10.45 -8.78
N GLU A 249 0.42 -9.53 -8.83
CA GLU A 249 -1.00 -9.84 -8.98
C GLU A 249 -1.26 -10.65 -10.24
N ALA A 250 -0.58 -10.34 -11.35
CA ALA A 250 -0.73 -11.04 -12.62
C ALA A 250 -0.34 -12.53 -12.54
N GLN A 251 0.63 -12.87 -11.70
CA GLN A 251 1.07 -14.26 -11.53
C GLN A 251 0.16 -15.01 -10.54
N VAL A 252 -0.17 -14.37 -9.42
CA VAL A 252 -1.03 -14.97 -8.38
C VAL A 252 -2.48 -15.17 -8.87
N LEU A 253 -2.96 -14.29 -9.76
CA LEU A 253 -4.31 -14.30 -10.32
C LEU A 253 -4.29 -14.67 -11.82
N ALA A 254 -3.29 -15.44 -12.26
CA ALA A 254 -3.18 -15.92 -13.63
C ALA A 254 -4.31 -16.90 -14.01
N GLN A 255 -4.85 -17.62 -13.02
CA GLN A 255 -5.94 -18.58 -13.16
C GLN A 255 -6.76 -18.68 -11.86
N VAL A 256 -7.95 -19.27 -11.95
CA VAL A 256 -8.80 -19.53 -10.77
C VAL A 256 -8.14 -20.58 -9.89
N GLU A 257 -8.02 -20.30 -8.60
CA GLU A 257 -7.36 -21.17 -7.63
C GLU A 257 -8.31 -21.53 -6.47
N PRO A 258 -8.19 -22.72 -5.85
CA PRO A 258 -9.12 -23.18 -4.80
C PRO A 258 -9.19 -22.27 -3.57
N TRP A 259 -8.12 -21.54 -3.24
CA TRP A 259 -8.12 -20.61 -2.11
C TRP A 259 -9.13 -19.47 -2.29
N MET A 260 -9.48 -19.14 -3.53
CA MET A 260 -10.39 -18.04 -3.84
C MET A 260 -11.77 -18.27 -3.22
N ASP A 261 -12.23 -19.52 -3.16
CA ASP A 261 -13.51 -19.91 -2.54
C ASP A 261 -13.58 -19.66 -1.04
N ARG A 262 -12.43 -19.49 -0.40
CA ARG A 262 -12.32 -19.15 1.03
C ARG A 262 -12.39 -17.64 1.28
N VAL A 263 -12.51 -16.81 0.25
CA VAL A 263 -12.41 -15.34 0.36
C VAL A 263 -13.72 -14.66 -0.01
N ASP A 264 -14.23 -13.85 0.92
CA ASP A 264 -15.47 -13.09 0.72
C ASP A 264 -15.24 -11.81 -0.08
N ARG A 265 -14.12 -11.12 0.20
CA ARG A 265 -13.82 -9.81 -0.41
C ARG A 265 -12.35 -9.67 -0.69
N ILE A 266 -12.03 -9.13 -1.85
CA ILE A 266 -10.66 -8.81 -2.25
C ILE A 266 -10.58 -7.31 -2.50
N VAL A 267 -9.70 -6.62 -1.78
CA VAL A 267 -9.26 -5.27 -2.12
C VAL A 267 -7.88 -5.36 -2.75
N VAL A 268 -7.77 -5.04 -4.03
CA VAL A 268 -6.53 -5.24 -4.81
C VAL A 268 -6.06 -3.96 -5.45
N GLU A 269 -4.75 -3.71 -5.42
CA GLU A 269 -4.09 -2.66 -6.18
C GLU A 269 -3.55 -3.25 -7.50
N ILE A 270 -4.31 -3.09 -8.59
CA ILE A 270 -3.91 -3.63 -9.89
C ILE A 270 -2.94 -2.67 -10.57
N HIS A 271 -1.74 -3.17 -10.85
CA HIS A 271 -0.65 -2.41 -11.42
C HIS A 271 -0.73 -2.30 -12.94
N ASP A 272 -1.85 -1.81 -13.49
CA ASP A 272 -2.15 -1.72 -14.94
C ASP A 272 -1.03 -1.09 -15.79
N LYS A 273 -0.21 -0.23 -15.18
CA LYS A 273 0.96 0.40 -15.81
C LYS A 273 2.10 -0.58 -16.13
N TYR A 274 2.07 -1.80 -15.59
CA TYR A 274 3.11 -2.82 -15.74
C TYR A 274 2.58 -4.20 -16.13
N ILE A 275 1.33 -4.50 -15.81
CA ILE A 275 0.72 -5.81 -16.05
C ILE A 275 -0.59 -5.68 -16.82
N ASP A 276 -1.05 -6.77 -17.42
CA ASP A 276 -2.39 -6.86 -17.99
C ASP A 276 -3.43 -7.01 -16.87
N GLY A 277 -3.99 -5.90 -16.42
CA GLY A 277 -5.01 -5.92 -15.38
C GLY A 277 -6.38 -6.40 -15.86
N ASP A 278 -6.66 -6.39 -17.18
CA ASP A 278 -7.91 -6.96 -17.70
C ASP A 278 -7.92 -8.48 -17.53
N ALA A 279 -6.77 -9.13 -17.71
CA ALA A 279 -6.60 -10.55 -17.39
C ALA A 279 -6.87 -10.83 -15.90
N VAL A 280 -6.28 -10.03 -15.00
CA VAL A 280 -6.50 -10.16 -13.54
C VAL A 280 -7.97 -10.01 -13.17
N ARG A 281 -8.66 -9.00 -13.73
CA ARG A 281 -10.10 -8.78 -13.55
C ARG A 281 -10.93 -9.94 -14.09
N GLY A 282 -10.52 -10.49 -15.24
CA GLY A 282 -11.12 -11.65 -15.87
C GLY A 282 -11.12 -12.85 -14.94
N THR A 283 -9.96 -13.22 -14.41
CA THR A 283 -9.80 -14.32 -13.46
C THR A 283 -10.64 -14.13 -12.20
N LEU A 284 -10.63 -12.93 -11.60
CA LEU A 284 -11.45 -12.64 -10.43
C LEU A 284 -12.95 -12.81 -10.71
N ARG A 285 -13.41 -12.39 -11.89
CA ARG A 285 -14.81 -12.58 -12.30
C ARG A 285 -15.14 -14.06 -12.51
N GLU A 286 -14.24 -14.82 -13.15
CA GLU A 286 -14.39 -16.26 -13.35
C GLU A 286 -14.42 -17.03 -12.01
N ALA A 287 -13.69 -16.55 -11.01
CA ALA A 287 -13.70 -17.07 -9.64
C ALA A 287 -14.95 -16.69 -8.82
N GLY A 288 -15.93 -16.01 -9.43
CA GLY A 288 -17.21 -15.66 -8.79
C GLY A 288 -17.23 -14.31 -8.06
N PHE A 289 -16.22 -13.45 -8.24
CA PHE A 289 -16.23 -12.12 -7.66
C PHE A 289 -16.87 -11.08 -8.58
N THR A 290 -17.63 -10.16 -7.98
CA THR A 290 -18.16 -8.97 -8.64
C THR A 290 -17.37 -7.74 -8.20
N ARG A 291 -16.89 -6.94 -9.17
CA ARG A 291 -16.27 -5.65 -8.88
C ARG A 291 -17.32 -4.61 -8.48
N LEU A 292 -17.06 -3.88 -7.41
CA LEU A 292 -17.85 -2.71 -7.03
C LEU A 292 -17.29 -1.43 -7.64
N GLU A 293 -18.15 -0.61 -8.23
CA GLU A 293 -17.77 0.71 -8.72
C GLU A 293 -17.67 1.72 -7.56
N PRO A 294 -16.60 2.52 -7.49
CA PRO A 294 -16.46 3.52 -6.44
C PRO A 294 -17.50 4.64 -6.61
N ARG A 295 -18.23 4.97 -5.55
CA ARG A 295 -19.22 6.08 -5.52
C ARG A 295 -18.57 7.45 -5.43
N MET A 296 -17.35 7.49 -4.91
CA MET A 296 -16.54 8.70 -4.89
C MET A 296 -15.45 8.59 -5.95
N ALA A 297 -15.25 9.64 -6.74
CA ALA A 297 -14.02 9.76 -7.50
C ALA A 297 -12.86 9.74 -6.49
N GLY A 298 -12.14 8.62 -6.40
CA GLY A 298 -10.96 8.50 -5.57
C GLY A 298 -10.01 9.69 -5.80
N PRO A 299 -9.23 10.12 -4.80
CA PRO A 299 -8.39 11.30 -4.91
C PRO A 299 -7.59 11.25 -6.22
N VAL A 300 -7.65 12.33 -7.00
CA VAL A 300 -7.01 12.50 -8.31
C VAL A 300 -5.48 12.27 -8.27
N ALA A 301 -4.91 12.09 -7.07
CA ALA A 301 -3.48 12.02 -6.79
C ALA A 301 -2.95 10.64 -6.37
N SER A 302 -3.78 9.61 -6.14
CA SER A 302 -3.24 8.23 -5.95
C SER A 302 -2.99 7.61 -7.33
N PRO A 303 -1.73 7.33 -7.72
CA PRO A 303 -1.41 6.81 -9.04
C PRO A 303 -1.94 5.38 -9.27
N ASN A 304 -2.25 4.66 -8.20
CA ASN A 304 -2.89 3.36 -8.24
C ASN A 304 -4.15 3.44 -7.37
N ARG A 305 -5.31 3.06 -7.92
CA ARG A 305 -6.56 2.96 -7.16
C ARG A 305 -6.71 1.51 -6.74
N VAL A 306 -7.01 1.31 -5.46
CA VAL A 306 -7.51 0.01 -5.01
C VAL A 306 -8.85 -0.28 -5.68
N GLU A 307 -9.15 -1.55 -5.85
CA GLU A 307 -10.40 -2.05 -6.40
C GLU A 307 -10.98 -3.12 -5.50
N LEU A 308 -12.29 -3.02 -5.27
CA LEU A 308 -13.00 -3.90 -4.35
C LEU A 308 -13.84 -4.90 -5.13
N PHE A 309 -13.60 -6.17 -4.84
CA PHE A 309 -14.29 -7.32 -5.38
C PHE A 309 -15.00 -8.04 -4.23
N VAL A 310 -16.24 -8.47 -4.46
CA VAL A 310 -17.07 -9.16 -3.47
C VAL A 310 -17.60 -10.45 -4.08
N ARG A 311 -17.49 -11.55 -3.35
CA ARG A 311 -18.04 -12.86 -3.75
C ARG A 311 -19.57 -12.82 -3.63
N GLN A 312 -20.25 -13.33 -4.67
CA GLN A 312 -21.71 -13.49 -4.67
C GLN A 312 -22.16 -14.68 -3.81
#